data_AF-X6NFB7-F1
#
_entry.id   AF-X6NFB7-F1
#
_cell.length_a   1.000
_cell.length_b   1.000
_cell.length_c   1.000
_cell.angle_alpha   90.00
_cell.angle_beta   90.00
_cell.angle_gamma   90.00
#
_symmetry.space_group_name_H-M   'P 1'
#
loop_
_entity.id
_entity.type
_entity.pdbx_description
1 polymer ?
#
loop_
_entity_poly.entity_id
_entity_poly.type
_entity_poly.pdbx_seq_one_letter_code
_entity_poly.pdbx_strand_id
1 'polypeptide(L)'
;MYANEYGAMQSFDPYLKECLLRVSKTTLTLLSNKQKFEEHPDIVEDYFELMVSLMKRNPSLIVQNMALMEKIFVKGLDGMLLHHRKALESICHFYECSIALAKSRSHHSIAILKRHHKEGETQGSESKIRNSSTSTNNRDIYFTKLLHSHGKTLVGHILKGLIHGTVLSSVNKLEQVLEEFYQFNKDILQEYIQFYPSPKEFFEMYFCSAQHKDRRKCVSELWRAAQRYLLRTKY
;
A
#
# COMPACT_ATOMS: atom_id res chain seq x y z
N MET A 1 -17.41 12.25 -9.78
CA MET A 1 -17.96 10.91 -9.53
C MET A 1 -18.46 10.30 -10.84
N TYR A 2 -17.56 9.76 -11.68
CA TYR A 2 -17.89 9.15 -12.99
C TYR A 2 -17.33 7.72 -13.13
N ALA A 3 -16.29 7.36 -12.35
CA ALA A 3 -15.72 6.00 -12.32
C ALA A 3 -16.76 4.94 -11.88
N ASN A 4 -17.55 5.31 -10.85
CA ASN A 4 -18.98 5.03 -10.67
C ASN A 4 -19.66 4.20 -11.77
N GLU A 5 -20.03 4.92 -12.82
CA GLU A 5 -21.07 4.51 -13.75
C GLU A 5 -20.46 4.08 -15.08
N TYR A 6 -19.31 4.66 -15.43
CA TYR A 6 -18.67 4.47 -16.74
C TYR A 6 -17.42 3.59 -16.69
N GLY A 7 -16.96 3.16 -15.51
CA GLY A 7 -15.72 2.40 -15.36
C GLY A 7 -15.67 1.05 -16.10
N ALA A 8 -16.84 0.50 -16.46
CA ALA A 8 -16.97 -0.73 -17.25
C ALA A 8 -17.09 -0.49 -18.77
N MET A 9 -17.32 0.75 -19.20
CA MET A 9 -17.53 1.11 -20.60
C MET A 9 -16.20 1.57 -21.22
N GLN A 10 -15.55 0.67 -21.96
CA GLN A 10 -14.23 0.92 -22.58
C GLN A 10 -14.21 2.16 -23.51
N SER A 11 -15.36 2.55 -24.07
CA SER A 11 -15.48 3.75 -24.93
C SER A 11 -15.14 5.06 -24.20
N PHE A 12 -15.25 5.10 -22.86
CA PHE A 12 -14.94 6.29 -22.07
C PHE A 12 -13.52 6.30 -21.51
N ASP A 13 -12.73 5.23 -21.71
CA ASP A 13 -11.37 5.12 -21.16
C ASP A 13 -10.47 6.32 -21.52
N PRO A 14 -10.46 6.86 -22.76
CA PRO A 14 -9.65 8.02 -23.10
C PRO A 14 -10.02 9.27 -22.28
N TYR A 15 -11.31 9.51 -22.08
CA TYR A 15 -11.81 10.64 -21.30
C TYR A 15 -11.51 10.47 -19.81
N LEU A 16 -11.74 9.27 -19.27
CA LEU A 16 -11.40 8.95 -17.88
C LEU A 16 -9.89 9.09 -17.62
N LYS A 17 -9.06 8.68 -18.59
CA LYS A 17 -7.61 8.88 -18.55
C LYS A 17 -7.24 10.36 -18.46
N GLU A 18 -7.80 11.18 -19.34
CA GLU A 18 -7.52 12.61 -19.37
C GLU A 18 -7.98 13.31 -18.08
N CYS A 19 -9.18 12.97 -17.60
CA CYS A 19 -9.69 13.47 -16.33
C CYS A 19 -8.77 13.08 -15.16
N LEU A 20 -8.34 11.81 -15.08
CA LEU A 20 -7.41 11.35 -14.07
C LEU A 20 -6.10 12.14 -14.12
N LEU A 21 -5.50 12.31 -15.31
CA LEU A 21 -4.26 13.08 -15.46
C LEU A 21 -4.42 14.53 -14.97
N ARG A 22 -5.52 15.19 -15.31
CA ARG A 22 -5.79 16.58 -14.89
C ARG A 22 -6.01 16.67 -13.39
N VAL A 23 -6.86 15.82 -12.82
CA VAL A 23 -7.17 15.80 -11.38
C VAL A 23 -5.92 15.47 -10.57
N SER A 24 -5.17 14.43 -10.97
CA SER A 24 -3.93 14.07 -10.28
C SER A 24 -2.88 15.17 -10.39
N LYS A 25 -2.72 15.83 -11.54
CA LYS A 25 -1.78 16.95 -11.67
C LYS A 25 -2.12 18.05 -10.66
N THR A 26 -3.36 18.54 -10.65
CA THR A 26 -3.79 19.60 -9.74
C THR A 26 -3.66 19.19 -8.29
N THR A 27 -4.12 17.99 -7.94
CA THR A 27 -4.14 17.51 -6.56
C THR A 27 -2.73 17.26 -6.03
N LEU A 28 -1.85 16.63 -6.81
CA LEU A 28 -0.47 16.36 -6.39
C LEU A 28 0.36 17.65 -6.29
N THR A 29 0.05 18.67 -7.09
CA THR A 29 0.64 20.01 -6.94
C THR A 29 0.16 20.68 -5.65
N LEU A 30 -1.14 20.62 -5.36
CA LEU A 30 -1.69 21.17 -4.12
C LEU A 30 -1.10 20.48 -2.89
N LEU A 31 -1.05 19.15 -2.91
CA LEU A 31 -0.54 18.32 -1.83
C LEU A 31 0.99 18.21 -1.84
N SER A 32 1.74 19.19 -2.37
CA SER A 32 3.18 19.11 -2.66
C SER A 32 4.09 18.67 -1.50
N ASN A 33 3.67 18.83 -0.23
CA ASN A 33 4.42 18.41 0.96
C ASN A 33 3.49 17.92 2.08
N LYS A 34 4.06 17.40 3.17
CA LYS A 34 3.31 16.86 4.32
C LYS A 34 2.38 17.88 4.99
N GLN A 35 2.81 19.14 5.10
CA GLN A 35 2.00 20.20 5.70
C GLN A 35 0.70 20.41 4.92
N LYS A 36 0.74 20.31 3.59
CA LYS A 36 -0.45 20.46 2.73
C LYS A 36 -1.48 19.35 2.91
N PHE A 37 -1.10 18.17 3.39
CA PHE A 37 -2.07 17.12 3.75
C PHE A 37 -2.87 17.50 5.00
N GLU A 38 -2.23 18.11 5.99
CA GLU A 38 -2.88 18.59 7.22
C GLU A 38 -3.77 19.82 6.94
N GLU A 39 -3.38 20.67 5.99
CA GLU A 39 -4.18 21.85 5.59
C GLU A 39 -5.42 21.51 4.75
N HIS A 40 -5.40 20.40 4.01
CA HIS A 40 -6.47 20.01 3.08
C HIS A 40 -6.87 18.53 3.19
N PRO A 41 -7.30 18.06 4.38
CA PRO A 41 -7.56 16.64 4.61
C PRO A 41 -8.80 16.11 3.86
N ASP A 42 -9.76 16.96 3.55
CA ASP A 42 -10.92 16.67 2.71
C ASP A 42 -10.50 16.31 1.28
N ILE A 43 -9.59 17.08 0.69
CA ILE A 43 -9.05 16.81 -0.65
C ILE A 43 -8.25 15.50 -0.65
N VAL A 44 -7.52 15.20 0.43
CA VAL A 44 -6.81 13.93 0.60
C VAL A 44 -7.82 12.77 0.63
N GLU A 45 -8.85 12.85 1.47
CA GLU A 45 -9.92 11.85 1.58
C GLU A 45 -10.54 11.55 0.20
N ASP A 46 -11.10 12.57 -0.46
CA ASP A 46 -11.79 12.44 -1.74
C ASP A 46 -10.87 11.90 -2.84
N TYR A 47 -9.62 12.36 -2.87
CA TYR A 47 -8.65 11.93 -3.89
C TYR A 47 -8.29 10.46 -3.74
N PHE A 48 -7.99 9.99 -2.52
CA PHE A 48 -7.65 8.58 -2.31
C PHE A 48 -8.86 7.66 -2.47
N GLU A 49 -10.08 8.12 -2.15
CA GLU A 49 -11.32 7.38 -2.48
C GLU A 49 -11.56 7.25 -3.98
N LEU A 50 -11.29 8.31 -4.75
CA LEU A 50 -11.33 8.28 -6.21
C LEU A 50 -10.33 7.25 -6.75
N MET A 51 -9.09 7.26 -6.24
CA MET A 51 -8.06 6.32 -6.66
C MET A 51 -8.43 4.87 -6.35
N VAL A 52 -8.96 4.58 -5.16
CA VAL A 52 -9.48 3.26 -4.79
C VAL A 52 -10.60 2.83 -5.75
N SER A 53 -11.53 3.72 -6.05
CA SER A 53 -12.65 3.45 -6.96
C SER A 53 -12.16 3.11 -8.37
N LEU A 54 -11.17 3.85 -8.88
CA LEU A 54 -10.55 3.58 -10.18
C LEU A 54 -9.79 2.26 -10.20
N MET A 55 -9.00 1.96 -9.16
CA MET A 55 -8.26 0.70 -9.05
C MET A 55 -9.17 -0.53 -9.05
N LYS A 56 -10.33 -0.43 -8.41
CA LYS A 56 -11.32 -1.53 -8.36
C LYS A 56 -12.09 -1.70 -9.66
N ARG A 57 -12.49 -0.60 -10.30
CA ARG A 57 -13.41 -0.64 -11.46
C ARG A 57 -12.68 -0.72 -12.80
N ASN A 58 -11.55 -0.02 -12.94
CA ASN A 58 -10.78 0.03 -14.19
C ASN A 58 -9.28 -0.13 -13.90
N PRO A 59 -8.83 -1.32 -13.45
CA PRO A 59 -7.43 -1.58 -13.16
C PRO A 59 -6.53 -1.43 -14.39
N SER A 60 -7.06 -1.65 -15.61
CA SER A 60 -6.35 -1.42 -16.87
C SER A 60 -5.87 0.02 -17.02
N LEU A 61 -6.72 1.00 -16.65
CA LEU A 61 -6.36 2.41 -16.73
C LEU A 61 -5.17 2.76 -15.83
N ILE A 62 -5.08 2.12 -14.66
CA ILE A 62 -3.95 2.30 -13.74
C ILE A 62 -2.66 1.72 -14.34
N VAL A 63 -2.74 0.52 -14.91
CA VAL A 63 -1.60 -0.16 -15.55
C VAL A 63 -1.09 0.61 -16.76
N GLN A 64 -1.96 1.30 -17.50
CA GLN A 64 -1.53 2.15 -18.62
C GLN A 64 -0.80 3.42 -18.18
N ASN A 65 -0.89 3.80 -16.90
CA ASN A 65 -0.33 5.04 -16.36
C ASN A 65 0.56 4.77 -15.14
N MET A 66 1.46 3.77 -15.26
CA MET A 66 2.36 3.34 -14.18
C MET A 66 3.15 4.49 -13.54
N ALA A 67 3.72 5.40 -14.34
CA ALA A 67 4.50 6.51 -13.81
C ALA A 67 3.66 7.48 -12.95
N LEU A 68 2.38 7.67 -13.29
CA LEU A 68 1.46 8.45 -12.45
C LEU A 68 1.13 7.69 -11.17
N MET A 69 0.82 6.40 -11.29
CA MET A 69 0.46 5.56 -10.15
C MET A 69 1.60 5.48 -9.12
N GLU A 70 2.85 5.38 -9.58
CA GLU A 70 4.03 5.42 -8.71
C GLU A 70 4.15 6.76 -7.97
N LYS A 71 3.95 7.88 -8.67
CA LYS A 71 3.92 9.21 -8.04
C LYS A 71 2.84 9.31 -6.98
N ILE A 72 1.63 8.80 -7.25
CA ILE A 72 0.52 8.78 -6.30
C ILE A 72 0.86 7.89 -5.09
N PHE A 73 1.43 6.71 -5.35
CA PHE A 73 1.83 5.78 -4.30
C PHE A 73 2.87 6.39 -3.37
N VAL A 74 3.93 6.99 -3.92
CA VAL A 74 4.96 7.69 -3.14
C VAL A 74 4.34 8.87 -2.39
N LYS A 75 3.43 9.61 -3.03
CA LYS A 75 2.79 10.76 -2.39
C LYS A 75 1.89 10.36 -1.21
N GLY A 76 1.19 9.24 -1.29
CA GLY A 76 0.42 8.72 -0.16
C GLY A 76 1.25 8.45 1.09
N LEU A 77 2.56 8.20 0.94
CA LEU A 77 3.45 7.95 2.08
C LEU A 77 3.61 9.19 2.96
N ASP A 78 3.46 10.39 2.37
CA ASP A 78 3.49 11.65 3.11
C ASP A 78 2.31 11.77 4.08
N GLY A 79 1.15 11.19 3.74
CA GLY A 79 -0.07 11.24 4.55
C GLY A 79 -0.26 10.07 5.51
N MET A 80 0.66 9.11 5.57
CA MET A 80 0.53 7.94 6.48
C MET A 80 0.62 8.29 7.98
N LEU A 81 1.05 9.51 8.31
CA LEU A 81 1.12 10.02 9.68
C LEU A 81 0.18 11.22 9.91
N LEU A 82 -0.82 11.38 9.03
CA LEU A 82 -1.79 12.46 9.08
C LEU A 82 -2.69 12.38 10.31
N HIS A 83 -2.92 13.51 11.01
CA HIS A 83 -3.77 13.57 12.20
C HIS A 83 -5.25 13.79 11.88
N HIS A 84 -5.70 13.32 10.72
CA HIS A 84 -7.08 13.41 10.29
C HIS A 84 -7.62 12.01 9.96
N ARG A 85 -8.58 11.55 10.76
CA ARG A 85 -9.07 10.16 10.77
C ARG A 85 -9.46 9.66 9.39
N LYS A 86 -10.43 10.33 8.74
CA LYS A 86 -11.02 9.85 7.48
C LYS A 86 -10.01 9.83 6.34
N ALA A 87 -9.28 10.93 6.19
CA ALA A 87 -8.19 11.06 5.22
C ALA A 87 -7.14 9.93 5.38
N LEU A 88 -6.71 9.63 6.61
CA LEU A 88 -5.81 8.51 6.89
C LEU A 88 -6.46 7.15 6.56
N GLU A 89 -7.74 6.96 6.89
CA GLU A 89 -8.49 5.75 6.53
C GLU A 89 -8.53 5.55 5.00
N SER A 90 -8.76 6.61 4.22
CA SER A 90 -8.77 6.55 2.74
C SER A 90 -7.39 6.24 2.16
N ILE A 91 -6.30 6.81 2.72
CA ILE A 91 -4.93 6.45 2.34
C ILE A 91 -4.64 4.97 2.67
N CYS A 92 -5.04 4.50 3.86
CA CYS A 92 -4.87 3.09 4.23
C CYS A 92 -5.63 2.18 3.25
N HIS A 93 -6.87 2.53 2.89
CA HIS A 93 -7.67 1.77 1.93
C HIS A 93 -7.03 1.70 0.55
N PHE A 94 -6.38 2.79 0.11
CA PHE A 94 -5.59 2.82 -1.11
C PHE A 94 -4.42 1.83 -1.08
N TYR A 95 -3.69 1.75 0.04
CA TYR A 95 -2.61 0.77 0.19
C TYR A 95 -3.12 -0.67 0.29
N GLU A 96 -4.22 -0.92 1.01
CA GLU A 96 -4.88 -2.24 1.02
C GLU A 96 -5.24 -2.69 -0.40
N CYS A 97 -5.83 -1.81 -1.20
CA CYS A 97 -6.17 -2.10 -2.59
C CYS A 97 -4.91 -2.36 -3.44
N SER A 98 -3.84 -1.61 -3.23
CA SER A 98 -2.57 -1.79 -3.93
C SER A 98 -1.96 -3.17 -3.63
N ILE A 99 -2.01 -3.59 -2.36
CA ILE A 99 -1.53 -4.90 -1.91
C ILE A 99 -2.42 -6.02 -2.48
N ALA A 100 -3.74 -5.86 -2.46
CA ALA A 100 -4.67 -6.84 -3.03
C ALA A 100 -4.45 -7.04 -4.55
N LEU A 101 -4.15 -5.97 -5.29
CA LEU A 101 -3.79 -6.07 -6.70
C LEU A 101 -2.46 -6.83 -6.92
N ALA A 102 -1.49 -6.71 -6.00
CA ALA A 102 -0.25 -7.48 -6.06
C ALA A 102 -0.45 -8.97 -5.70
N LYS A 103 -1.36 -9.27 -4.77
CA LYS A 103 -1.67 -10.65 -4.32
C LYS A 103 -2.31 -11.51 -5.40
N SER A 104 -3.01 -10.90 -6.35
CA SER A 104 -3.97 -11.59 -7.23
C SER A 104 -3.41 -12.82 -7.97
N ARG A 105 -2.07 -12.97 -8.14
CA ARG A 105 -1.40 -14.22 -8.59
C ARG A 105 0.02 -14.45 -8.01
N SER A 106 0.36 -13.90 -6.84
CA SER A 106 1.77 -13.78 -6.39
C SER A 106 2.50 -15.10 -6.08
N HIS A 107 1.80 -16.23 -5.92
CA HIS A 107 2.43 -17.52 -5.63
C HIS A 107 3.38 -18.02 -6.73
N HIS A 108 3.31 -17.49 -7.96
CA HIS A 108 4.23 -17.88 -9.06
C HIS A 108 5.21 -16.76 -9.49
N SER A 109 4.90 -15.49 -9.23
CA SER A 109 5.64 -14.34 -9.78
C SER A 109 6.88 -13.94 -8.98
N ILE A 110 6.92 -14.20 -7.66
CA ILE A 110 8.04 -13.81 -6.78
C ILE A 110 9.32 -14.61 -7.11
N ALA A 111 9.17 -15.86 -7.57
CA ALA A 111 10.30 -16.69 -8.01
C ALA A 111 11.01 -16.11 -9.26
N ILE A 112 10.27 -15.41 -10.13
CA ILE A 112 10.79 -14.81 -11.37
C ILE A 112 11.57 -13.51 -11.04
N LEU A 113 11.08 -12.68 -10.11
CA LEU A 113 11.76 -11.45 -9.70
C LEU A 113 13.09 -11.74 -8.97
N LYS A 114 13.16 -12.80 -8.15
CA LYS A 114 14.40 -13.22 -7.51
C LYS A 114 15.45 -13.75 -8.50
N ARG A 115 15.04 -14.26 -9.67
CA ARG A 115 15.95 -14.70 -10.74
C ARG A 115 16.50 -13.54 -11.55
N HIS A 116 15.66 -12.56 -11.90
CA HIS A 116 16.13 -11.37 -12.64
C HIS A 116 17.10 -10.48 -11.86
N HIS A 117 17.12 -10.52 -10.52
CA HIS A 117 18.15 -9.80 -9.76
C HIS A 117 19.50 -10.55 -9.72
N LYS A 118 19.52 -11.84 -10.06
CA LYS A 118 20.75 -12.67 -10.15
C LYS A 118 21.24 -12.89 -11.59
N GLU A 119 20.37 -12.74 -12.59
CA GLU A 119 20.67 -12.98 -14.00
C GLU A 119 20.79 -11.66 -14.77
N GLY A 120 21.80 -10.87 -14.41
CA GLY A 120 22.42 -9.97 -15.37
C GLY A 120 23.49 -10.76 -16.10
N GLU A 121 23.11 -11.37 -17.23
CA GLU A 121 23.90 -12.13 -18.23
C GLU A 121 23.26 -13.49 -18.50
N THR A 122 22.41 -13.58 -19.52
CA THR A 122 22.47 -14.55 -20.62
C THR A 122 21.19 -14.39 -21.45
N GLN A 123 21.37 -14.07 -22.73
CA GLN A 123 20.29 -13.92 -23.71
C GLN A 123 19.74 -15.29 -24.16
N GLY A 124 18.45 -15.30 -24.50
CA GLY A 124 17.93 -16.12 -25.59
C GLY A 124 17.04 -17.29 -25.16
N SER A 125 15.73 -17.12 -25.33
CA SER A 125 14.93 -17.98 -26.23
C SER A 125 13.44 -17.67 -26.10
N GLU A 126 12.83 -17.32 -27.22
CA GLU A 126 11.42 -17.02 -27.36
C GLU A 126 10.59 -18.31 -27.28
N SER A 127 9.51 -18.30 -26.48
CA SER A 127 8.43 -19.28 -26.59
C SER A 127 7.08 -18.57 -26.67
N LYS A 128 6.36 -18.86 -27.77
CA LYS A 128 5.01 -18.40 -28.09
C LYS A 128 3.99 -19.01 -27.10
N ILE A 129 3.29 -18.17 -26.33
CA ILE A 129 2.12 -18.58 -25.52
C ILE A 129 0.97 -17.56 -25.63
N ARG A 130 -0.18 -18.08 -26.11
CA ARG A 130 -1.59 -17.64 -26.04
C ARG A 130 -1.91 -16.26 -25.42
N ASN A 131 -2.49 -15.40 -26.25
CA ASN A 131 -2.85 -14.00 -25.98
C ASN A 131 -4.23 -13.83 -25.30
N SER A 132 -4.33 -14.12 -24.00
CA SER A 132 -5.46 -13.62 -23.18
C SER A 132 -5.13 -13.45 -21.69
N SER A 133 -3.96 -13.94 -21.24
CA SER A 133 -3.48 -13.86 -19.85
C SER A 133 -2.46 -12.73 -19.58
N THR A 134 -2.03 -11.99 -20.61
CA THR A 134 -0.90 -11.06 -20.54
C THR A 134 -1.20 -9.77 -19.75
N SER A 135 -2.43 -9.25 -19.87
CA SER A 135 -2.85 -8.00 -19.21
C SER A 135 -2.87 -8.11 -17.67
N THR A 136 -3.46 -9.18 -17.14
CA THR A 136 -3.51 -9.44 -15.69
C THR A 136 -2.14 -9.70 -15.10
N ASN A 137 -1.25 -10.39 -15.82
CA ASN A 137 0.10 -10.68 -15.33
C ASN A 137 0.95 -9.40 -15.21
N ASN A 138 0.82 -8.47 -16.16
CA ASN A 138 1.58 -7.21 -16.13
C ASN A 138 1.17 -6.31 -14.94
N ARG A 139 -0.11 -6.31 -14.57
CA ARG A 139 -0.62 -5.57 -13.41
C ARG A 139 -0.01 -6.07 -12.11
N ASP A 140 -0.09 -7.37 -11.87
CA ASP A 140 0.33 -7.97 -10.62
C ASP A 140 1.85 -7.81 -10.43
N ILE A 141 2.62 -7.94 -11.52
CA ILE A 141 4.07 -7.67 -11.54
C ILE A 141 4.36 -6.20 -11.22
N TYR A 142 3.60 -5.26 -11.78
CA TYR A 142 3.80 -3.83 -11.52
C TYR A 142 3.58 -3.47 -10.05
N PHE A 143 2.44 -3.86 -9.47
CA PHE A 143 2.18 -3.58 -8.04
C PHE A 143 3.15 -4.31 -7.11
N THR A 144 3.57 -5.52 -7.49
CA THR A 144 4.64 -6.24 -6.77
C THR A 144 5.94 -5.44 -6.77
N LYS A 145 6.37 -4.93 -7.94
CA LYS A 145 7.56 -4.07 -8.04
C LYS A 145 7.41 -2.79 -7.21
N LEU A 146 6.25 -2.14 -7.28
CA LEU A 146 5.97 -0.92 -6.53
C LEU A 146 6.06 -1.15 -5.01
N LEU A 147 5.50 -2.26 -4.52
CA LEU A 147 5.60 -2.66 -3.11
C LEU A 147 7.03 -3.07 -2.73
N HIS A 148 7.80 -3.67 -3.63
CA HIS A 148 9.22 -3.93 -3.37
C HIS A 148 10.04 -2.64 -3.25
N SER A 149 9.80 -1.66 -4.11
CA SER A 149 10.55 -0.39 -4.13
C SER A 149 10.22 0.52 -2.94
N HIS A 150 8.96 0.54 -2.50
CA HIS A 150 8.48 1.50 -1.50
C HIS A 150 7.88 0.87 -0.24
N GLY A 151 7.74 -0.47 -0.20
CA GLY A 151 7.10 -1.18 0.91
C GLY A 151 7.85 -1.03 2.23
N LYS A 152 9.20 -0.95 2.20
CA LYS A 152 9.98 -0.65 3.41
C LYS A 152 9.58 0.68 4.04
N THR A 153 9.43 1.73 3.22
CA THR A 153 9.00 3.05 3.68
C THR A 153 7.56 3.02 4.19
N LEU A 154 6.66 2.31 3.49
CA LEU A 154 5.27 2.13 3.92
C LEU A 154 5.20 1.45 5.29
N VAL A 155 5.85 0.30 5.46
CA VAL A 155 5.91 -0.43 6.74
C VAL A 155 6.51 0.45 7.83
N GLY A 156 7.56 1.21 7.51
CA GLY A 156 8.14 2.18 8.43
C GLY A 156 7.16 3.24 8.92
N HIS A 157 6.36 3.81 8.02
CA HIS A 157 5.33 4.78 8.40
C HIS A 157 4.20 4.14 9.20
N ILE A 158 3.77 2.92 8.85
CA ILE A 158 2.77 2.17 9.62
C ILE A 158 3.27 1.95 11.04
N LEU A 159 4.49 1.42 11.22
CA LEU A 159 5.07 1.17 12.53
C LEU A 159 5.24 2.44 13.35
N LYS A 160 5.69 3.54 12.73
CA LYS A 160 5.75 4.86 13.37
C LYS A 160 4.35 5.33 13.79
N GLY A 161 3.36 5.18 12.91
CA GLY A 161 1.99 5.60 13.16
C GLY A 161 1.33 4.81 14.28
N LEU A 162 1.62 3.52 14.36
CA LEU A 162 1.30 2.68 15.49
C LEU A 162 2.02 3.25 16.72
N ILE A 163 3.35 3.14 16.83
CA ILE A 163 4.17 3.51 18.01
C ILE A 163 3.87 4.90 18.57
N HIS A 164 3.78 5.92 17.71
CA HIS A 164 3.62 7.31 18.14
C HIS A 164 2.15 7.71 18.37
N GLY A 165 1.22 6.78 18.20
CA GLY A 165 -0.20 7.04 18.47
C GLY A 165 -0.78 8.07 17.51
N THR A 166 -0.66 7.80 16.19
CA THR A 166 -1.60 8.40 15.23
C THR A 166 -3.03 8.18 15.75
N VAL A 167 -3.95 9.10 15.41
CA VAL A 167 -5.32 9.18 15.95
C VAL A 167 -5.84 7.80 16.33
N LEU A 168 -6.08 7.54 17.63
CA LEU A 168 -6.36 6.20 18.17
C LEU A 168 -7.44 5.42 17.38
N SER A 169 -8.37 6.13 16.75
CA SER A 169 -9.40 5.58 15.88
C SER A 169 -8.88 4.87 14.62
N SER A 170 -7.71 5.25 14.12
CA SER A 170 -7.13 4.78 12.85
C SER A 170 -6.13 3.63 13.02
N VAL A 171 -5.81 3.24 14.26
CA VAL A 171 -4.91 2.12 14.58
C VAL A 171 -5.36 0.83 13.89
N ASN A 172 -6.65 0.52 13.94
CA ASN A 172 -7.23 -0.66 13.27
C ASN A 172 -6.94 -0.69 11.77
N LYS A 173 -6.85 0.47 11.09
CA LYS A 173 -6.57 0.55 9.66
C LYS A 173 -5.10 0.36 9.35
N LEU A 174 -4.22 0.92 10.15
CA LEU A 174 -2.78 0.68 10.04
C LEU A 174 -2.45 -0.81 10.22
N GLU A 175 -3.09 -1.45 11.20
CA GLU A 175 -2.97 -2.91 11.43
C GLU A 175 -3.52 -3.72 10.26
N GLN A 176 -4.65 -3.30 9.69
CA GLN A 176 -5.25 -3.95 8.53
C GLN A 176 -4.30 -3.91 7.33
N VAL A 177 -3.67 -2.76 7.03
CA VAL A 177 -2.66 -2.65 5.96
C VAL A 177 -1.45 -3.57 6.24
N LEU A 178 -1.00 -3.64 7.50
CA LEU A 178 0.13 -4.51 7.88
C LEU A 178 -0.19 -6.00 7.73
N GLU A 179 -1.41 -6.42 8.10
CA GLU A 179 -1.92 -7.78 7.89
C GLU A 179 -2.02 -8.11 6.40
N GLU A 180 -2.53 -7.18 5.59
CA GLU A 180 -2.56 -7.33 4.13
C GLU A 180 -1.14 -7.54 3.58
N PHE A 181 -0.16 -6.79 4.07
CA PHE A 181 1.25 -6.91 3.69
C PHE A 181 1.86 -8.26 4.12
N TYR A 182 1.54 -8.72 5.34
CA TYR A 182 1.98 -10.01 5.86
C TYR A 182 1.49 -11.17 4.97
N GLN A 183 0.21 -11.14 4.61
CA GLN A 183 -0.41 -12.12 3.73
C GLN A 183 0.14 -12.04 2.29
N PHE A 184 0.60 -10.86 1.85
CA PHE A 184 1.21 -10.69 0.53
C PHE A 184 2.59 -11.34 0.47
N ASN A 185 3.46 -11.04 1.43
CA ASN A 185 4.77 -11.67 1.54
C ASN A 185 5.36 -11.51 2.95
N LYS A 186 5.24 -12.58 3.74
CA LYS A 186 5.78 -12.65 5.11
C LYS A 186 7.29 -12.40 5.17
N ASP A 187 8.05 -12.99 4.25
CA ASP A 187 9.52 -12.93 4.27
C ASP A 187 10.01 -11.49 4.04
N ILE A 188 9.41 -10.79 3.07
CA ILE A 188 9.72 -9.38 2.79
C ILE A 188 9.33 -8.51 3.99
N LEU A 189 8.18 -8.77 4.61
CA LEU A 189 7.76 -8.01 5.77
C LEU A 189 8.76 -8.17 6.93
N GLN A 190 9.19 -9.41 7.20
CA GLN A 190 10.23 -9.68 8.20
C GLN A 190 11.54 -8.95 7.86
N GLU A 191 11.96 -8.98 6.59
CA GLU A 191 13.13 -8.24 6.12
C GLU A 191 13.00 -6.73 6.35
N TYR A 192 11.83 -6.13 6.13
CA TYR A 192 11.64 -4.70 6.35
C TYR A 192 11.67 -4.31 7.83
N ILE A 193 11.19 -5.19 8.69
CA ILE A 193 11.03 -4.91 10.12
C ILE A 193 12.35 -5.02 10.88
N GLN A 194 13.27 -5.87 10.42
CA GLN A 194 14.60 -6.02 11.05
C GLN A 194 15.40 -4.71 11.09
N PHE A 195 15.06 -3.73 10.24
CA PHE A 195 15.74 -2.43 10.17
C PHE A 195 15.26 -1.43 11.22
N TYR A 196 14.26 -1.77 12.03
CA TYR A 196 13.76 -0.89 13.08
C TYR A 196 14.28 -1.36 14.45
N PRO A 197 14.86 -0.47 15.27
CA PRO A 197 15.63 -0.86 16.47
C PRO A 197 14.78 -1.35 17.66
N SER A 198 13.47 -1.09 17.67
CA SER A 198 12.51 -1.52 18.71
C SER A 198 11.44 -2.54 18.27
N PRO A 199 11.09 -2.73 16.98
CA PRO A 199 9.97 -3.58 16.62
C PRO A 199 10.23 -5.08 16.54
N LYS A 200 11.46 -5.59 16.66
CA LYS A 200 11.69 -7.04 16.54
C LYS A 200 10.97 -7.81 17.65
N GLU A 201 11.14 -7.39 18.91
CA GLU A 201 10.43 -7.95 20.06
C GLU A 201 8.92 -7.69 19.99
N PHE A 202 8.52 -6.48 19.56
CA PHE A 202 7.11 -6.13 19.35
C PHE A 202 6.44 -7.03 18.29
N PHE A 203 7.13 -7.27 17.17
CA PHE A 203 6.62 -8.02 16.02
C PHE A 203 6.62 -9.53 16.28
N GLU A 204 7.67 -10.05 16.93
CA GLU A 204 7.70 -11.45 17.39
C GLU A 204 6.57 -11.71 18.38
N MET A 205 6.32 -10.81 19.35
CA MET A 205 5.14 -10.93 20.20
C MET A 205 3.83 -10.79 19.42
N TYR A 206 3.72 -9.85 18.47
CA TYR A 206 2.48 -9.55 17.72
C TYR A 206 2.05 -10.72 16.83
N PHE A 207 2.98 -11.33 16.09
CA PHE A 207 2.66 -12.40 15.15
C PHE A 207 2.75 -13.81 15.73
N CYS A 208 3.53 -14.07 16.79
CA CYS A 208 3.51 -15.36 17.49
C CYS A 208 2.21 -15.58 18.27
N SER A 209 1.58 -14.50 18.75
CA SER A 209 0.34 -14.56 19.53
C SER A 209 -0.94 -14.57 18.67
N ALA A 210 -0.86 -14.12 17.42
CA ALA A 210 -1.97 -14.09 16.46
C ALA A 210 -2.43 -15.48 15.95
N GLN A 211 -1.78 -16.57 16.36
CA GLN A 211 -2.26 -17.94 16.13
C GLN A 211 -3.52 -18.29 16.95
N HIS A 212 -3.91 -17.48 17.94
CA HIS A 212 -5.14 -17.69 18.71
C HIS A 212 -6.34 -16.89 18.18
N LYS A 213 -7.53 -17.50 18.27
CA LYS A 213 -8.84 -17.08 17.73
C LYS A 213 -9.34 -15.67 18.11
N ASP A 214 -8.61 -14.91 18.93
CA ASP A 214 -9.06 -13.62 19.44
C ASP A 214 -8.01 -12.52 19.21
N ARG A 215 -7.72 -12.28 17.91
CA ARG A 215 -6.68 -11.37 17.43
C ARG A 215 -6.81 -9.94 17.96
N ARG A 216 -8.04 -9.42 18.14
CA ARG A 216 -8.29 -8.06 18.65
C ARG A 216 -7.82 -7.87 20.09
N LYS A 217 -7.99 -8.89 20.93
CA LYS A 217 -7.55 -8.83 22.33
C LYS A 217 -6.03 -8.80 22.42
N CYS A 218 -5.37 -9.62 21.61
CA CYS A 218 -3.92 -9.73 21.62
C CYS A 218 -3.21 -8.46 21.15
N VAL A 219 -3.71 -7.87 20.07
CA VAL A 219 -3.28 -6.55 19.58
C VAL A 219 -3.37 -5.48 20.66
N SER A 220 -4.51 -5.41 21.37
CA SER A 220 -4.71 -4.42 22.43
C SER A 220 -3.76 -4.63 23.63
N GLU A 221 -3.44 -5.88 23.95
CA GLU A 221 -2.52 -6.24 25.05
C GLU A 221 -1.06 -5.97 24.68
N LEU A 222 -0.69 -6.23 23.44
CA LEU A 222 0.61 -5.90 22.86
C LEU A 222 0.84 -4.41 22.75
N TRP A 223 -0.17 -3.68 22.28
CA TRP A 223 -0.15 -2.23 22.24
C TRP A 223 0.04 -1.65 23.66
N ARG A 224 -0.69 -2.18 24.65
CA ARG A 224 -0.51 -1.83 26.07
C ARG A 224 0.87 -2.24 26.60
N ALA A 225 1.45 -3.35 26.16
CA ALA A 225 2.79 -3.77 26.55
C ALA A 225 3.87 -2.85 25.96
N ALA A 226 3.76 -2.49 24.68
CA ALA A 226 4.63 -1.55 23.99
C ALA A 226 4.56 -0.14 24.59
N GLN A 227 3.35 0.36 24.86
CA GLN A 227 3.16 1.62 25.59
C GLN A 227 3.84 1.59 26.97
N ARG A 228 3.69 0.49 27.73
CA ARG A 228 4.36 0.34 29.03
C ARG A 228 5.88 0.33 28.92
N TYR A 229 6.43 -0.29 27.88
CA TYR A 229 7.87 -0.30 27.63
C TYR A 229 8.39 1.09 27.24
N LEU A 230 7.72 1.78 26.31
CA LEU A 230 8.09 3.13 25.86
C LEU A 230 7.97 4.18 26.98
N LEU A 231 7.05 3.99 27.93
CA LEU A 231 6.93 4.85 29.10
C LEU A 231 8.05 4.60 30.12
N ARG A 232 8.62 3.39 30.17
CA ARG A 232 9.74 3.04 31.08
C ARG A 232 11.10 3.50 30.58
N THR A 233 11.30 3.68 29.29
CA THR A 233 12.59 4.08 28.70
C THR A 233 12.76 5.60 28.58
N LYS A 234 11.75 6.39 28.96
CA LYS A 234 11.78 7.86 28.97
C LYS A 234 12.16 8.49 30.32
N TYR A 235 12.47 7.69 31.33
CA TYR A 235 12.96 8.10 32.65
C TYR A 235 14.15 7.22 33.04
#